data_AF-A0ABC9WGL6-F1
#
_entry.id   AF-A0ABC9WGL6-F1
#
_cell.length_a   1.000
_cell.length_b   1.000
_cell.length_c   1.000
_cell.angle_alpha   90.00
_cell.angle_beta   90.00
_cell.angle_gamma   90.00
#
_symmetry.space_group_name_H-M   'P 1'
#
loop_
_entity.id
_entity.type
_entity.pdbx_description
1 polymer ?
#
loop_
_entity_poly.entity_id
_entity_poly.type
_entity_poly.pdbx_seq_one_letter_code
_entity_poly.pdbx_strand_id
1 'polypeptide(L)'
;MPGGARDLYRRILLLHRALPAALRALGDRYVKEEFRKHKAAGPAEAQRFLREWENYAALIQQQINEDKQNLKEKTVYGIQLTEEKLNDFRDEQIGQLKELMDEATKPNKKITISKDSEHKT
;
A
#
# COMPACT_ATOMS: atom_id res chain seq x y z
N MET A 1 14.88 -0.98 17.95
CA MET A 1 13.57 -1.63 17.72
C MET A 1 13.36 -2.83 18.64
N PRO A 2 12.22 -2.96 19.34
CA PRO A 2 11.88 -4.09 20.20
C PRO A 2 11.82 -5.44 19.45
N GLY A 3 11.88 -6.56 20.19
CA GLY A 3 11.88 -7.92 19.62
C GLY A 3 10.70 -8.25 18.69
N GLY A 4 9.51 -7.69 18.96
CA GLY A 4 8.31 -7.92 18.15
C GLY A 4 8.34 -7.30 16.74
N ALA A 5 9.24 -6.35 16.48
CA ALA A 5 9.31 -5.65 15.19
C ALA A 5 9.63 -6.59 14.02
N ARG A 6 10.49 -7.58 14.25
CA ARG A 6 10.92 -8.52 13.21
C ARG A 6 9.79 -9.48 12.81
N ASP A 7 9.00 -9.91 13.78
CA ASP A 7 7.89 -10.82 13.55
C ASP A 7 6.73 -10.12 12.85
N LEU A 8 6.43 -8.88 13.26
CA LEU A 8 5.46 -8.03 12.57
C LEU A 8 5.86 -7.77 11.12
N TYR A 9 7.12 -7.41 10.87
CA TYR A 9 7.65 -7.21 9.53
C TYR A 9 7.46 -8.46 8.64
N ARG A 10 7.83 -9.64 9.15
CA ARG A 10 7.63 -10.91 8.41
C ARG A 10 6.15 -11.19 8.16
N ARG A 11 5.30 -10.99 9.17
CA ARG A 11 3.85 -11.22 9.06
C ARG A 11 3.25 -10.35 7.97
N ILE A 12 3.59 -9.06 7.91
CA ILE A 12 3.10 -8.15 6.87
C ILE A 12 3.50 -8.62 5.48
N LEU A 13 4.78 -8.98 5.28
CA LEU A 13 5.25 -9.49 3.98
C LEU A 13 4.60 -10.82 3.58
N LEU A 14 4.18 -11.64 4.54
CA LEU A 14 3.40 -12.85 4.26
C LEU A 14 1.98 -12.50 3.81
N LEU A 15 1.31 -11.57 4.50
CA LEU A 15 -0.03 -11.10 4.12
C LEU A 15 -0.04 -10.51 2.71
N HIS A 16 0.97 -9.70 2.36
CA HIS A 16 1.09 -9.09 1.04
C HIS A 16 1.13 -10.11 -0.11
N ARG A 17 1.53 -11.36 0.14
CA ARG A 17 1.54 -12.40 -0.90
C ARG A 17 0.14 -12.74 -1.41
N ALA A 18 -0.90 -12.46 -0.62
CA ALA A 18 -2.30 -12.65 -1.01
C ALA A 18 -2.92 -11.41 -1.69
N LEU A 19 -2.19 -10.29 -1.77
CA LEU A 19 -2.67 -9.08 -2.44
C LEU A 19 -2.46 -9.16 -3.97
N PRO A 20 -3.24 -8.41 -4.76
CA PRO A 20 -2.98 -8.21 -6.18
C PRO A 20 -1.53 -7.77 -6.45
N ALA A 21 -0.94 -8.25 -7.56
CA ALA A 21 0.50 -8.13 -7.83
C ALA A 21 1.03 -6.68 -7.73
N ALA A 22 0.29 -5.71 -8.26
CA ALA A 22 0.68 -4.30 -8.19
C ALA A 22 0.68 -3.75 -6.74
N LEU A 23 -0.35 -4.08 -5.96
CA LEU A 23 -0.45 -3.68 -4.55
C LEU A 23 0.64 -4.33 -3.70
N ARG A 24 0.91 -5.63 -3.93
CA ARG A 24 2.01 -6.35 -3.28
C ARG A 24 3.36 -5.67 -3.57
N ALA A 25 3.66 -5.39 -4.83
CA ALA A 25 4.94 -4.80 -5.21
C ALA A 25 5.15 -3.41 -4.57
N LEU A 26 4.10 -2.58 -4.58
CA LEU A 26 4.12 -1.27 -3.92
C LEU A 26 4.29 -1.40 -2.41
N GLY A 27 3.46 -2.23 -1.77
CA GLY A 27 3.46 -2.44 -0.32
C GLY A 27 4.76 -3.04 0.20
N ASP A 28 5.32 -4.05 -0.47
CA ASP A 28 6.58 -4.69 -0.07
C ASP A 28 7.74 -3.69 -0.07
N ARG A 29 7.80 -2.79 -1.07
CA ARG A 29 8.82 -1.74 -1.13
C ARG A 29 8.63 -0.75 0.02
N TYR A 30 7.41 -0.29 0.24
CA TYR A 30 7.10 0.67 1.29
C TYR A 30 7.41 0.13 2.70
N VAL A 31 6.95 -1.09 3.02
CA VAL A 31 7.22 -1.75 4.30
C VAL A 31 8.72 -1.88 4.57
N LYS A 32 9.49 -2.29 3.56
CA LYS A 32 10.96 -2.40 3.68
C LYS A 32 11.62 -1.08 4.02
N GLU A 33 11.21 -0.01 3.35
CA GLU A 33 11.75 1.32 3.55
C GLU A 33 11.38 1.86 4.93
N GLU A 34 10.12 1.75 5.33
CA GLU A 34 9.65 2.30 6.60
C GLU A 34 10.25 1.58 7.81
N PHE A 35 10.29 0.24 7.81
CA PHE A 35 10.95 -0.51 8.89
C PHE A 35 12.46 -0.24 8.95
N ARG A 36 13.10 0.04 7.80
CA ARG A 36 14.52 0.42 7.75
C ARG A 36 14.73 1.81 8.35
N LYS A 37 13.91 2.80 7.99
CA LYS A 37 13.98 4.17 8.52
C LYS A 37 13.77 4.20 10.03
N HIS A 38 12.85 3.38 10.55
CA HIS A 38 12.51 3.35 11.97
C HIS A 38 13.35 2.38 12.81
N LYS A 39 14.44 1.83 12.26
CA LYS A 39 15.31 0.88 12.99
C LYS A 39 15.92 1.50 14.26
N ALA A 40 16.24 2.80 14.19
CA ALA A 40 16.86 3.59 15.25
C ALA A 40 15.88 4.53 15.99
N ALA A 41 14.57 4.37 15.76
CA ALA A 41 13.55 5.17 16.44
C ALA A 41 13.63 5.01 17.97
N GLY A 42 13.34 6.09 18.70
CA GLY A 42 13.30 6.09 20.16
C GLY A 42 12.16 5.21 20.70
N PRO A 43 12.15 4.82 21.99
CA PRO A 43 11.19 3.84 22.52
C PRO A 43 9.71 4.21 22.31
N ALA A 44 9.34 5.47 22.56
CA ALA A 44 7.96 5.94 22.41
C ALA A 44 7.50 5.96 20.95
N GLU A 45 8.38 6.41 20.05
CA GLU A 45 8.13 6.43 18.60
C GLU A 45 8.04 5.00 18.06
N ALA A 46 8.97 4.12 18.46
CA ALA A 46 8.96 2.71 18.09
C ALA A 46 7.67 2.02 18.56
N GLN A 47 7.18 2.34 19.76
CA GLN A 47 5.92 1.78 20.26
C GLN A 47 4.72 2.24 19.43
N ARG A 48 4.63 3.54 19.10
CA ARG A 48 3.57 4.06 18.22
C ARG A 48 3.65 3.44 16.84
N PHE A 49 4.85 3.39 16.25
CA PHE A 49 5.12 2.76 14.97
C PHE A 49 4.60 1.32 14.96
N LEU A 50 5.03 0.48 15.92
CA LEU A 50 4.62 -0.93 15.95
C LEU A 50 3.11 -1.09 16.10
N ARG A 51 2.46 -0.27 16.94
CA ARG A 51 0.99 -0.28 17.08
C ARG A 51 0.28 0.00 15.75
N GLU A 52 0.70 1.05 15.02
CA GLU A 52 0.06 1.38 13.74
C GLU A 52 0.30 0.29 12.69
N TRP A 53 1.47 -0.33 12.67
CA TRP A 53 1.76 -1.45 11.77
C TRP A 53 1.02 -2.74 12.16
N GLU A 54 0.71 -2.96 13.43
CA GLU A 54 -0.17 -4.04 13.88
C GLU A 54 -1.62 -3.81 13.42
N ASN A 55 -2.12 -2.58 13.55
CA ASN A 55 -3.44 -2.17 13.05
C ASN A 55 -3.53 -2.40 11.53
N TYR A 56 -2.51 -1.97 10.79
CA TYR A 56 -2.41 -2.20 9.35
C TYR A 56 -2.43 -3.69 8.99
N ALA A 57 -1.63 -4.52 9.67
CA ALA A 57 -1.59 -5.95 9.43
C ALA A 57 -2.95 -6.62 9.72
N ALA A 58 -3.66 -6.19 10.77
CA ALA A 58 -5.00 -6.67 11.10
C ALA A 58 -6.02 -6.30 10.00
N LEU A 59 -6.02 -5.05 9.55
CA LEU A 59 -6.88 -4.58 8.46
C LEU A 59 -6.66 -5.38 7.17
N ILE A 60 -5.40 -5.53 6.74
CA ILE A 60 -5.09 -6.28 5.52
C ILE A 60 -5.50 -7.75 5.65
N GLN A 61 -5.27 -8.37 6.80
CA GLN A 61 -5.72 -9.74 7.05
C GLN A 61 -7.24 -9.88 6.95
N GLN A 62 -7.99 -8.93 7.50
CA GLN A 62 -9.45 -8.91 7.40
C GLN A 62 -9.91 -8.82 5.93
N GLN A 63 -9.37 -7.86 5.17
CA GLN A 63 -9.74 -7.67 3.77
C GLN A 63 -9.37 -8.86 2.87
N ILE A 64 -8.23 -9.52 3.13
CA ILE A 64 -7.88 -10.77 2.46
C ILE A 64 -8.90 -11.88 2.76
N ASN A 65 -9.42 -11.94 3.99
CA ASN A 65 -10.41 -12.95 4.35
C ASN A 65 -11.77 -12.67 3.69
N GLU A 66 -12.18 -11.40 3.65
CA GLU A 66 -13.39 -10.95 2.95
C GLU A 66 -13.30 -11.26 1.45
N ASP A 67 -12.16 -11.00 0.82
CA ASP A 67 -11.94 -11.30 -0.61
C ASP A 67 -12.05 -12.80 -0.93
N LYS A 68 -11.56 -13.66 -0.05
CA LYS A 68 -11.72 -15.11 -0.20
C LYS A 68 -13.17 -15.58 -0.08
N GLN A 69 -14.00 -14.85 0.67
CA GLN A 69 -15.42 -15.18 0.86
C GLN A 69 -16.30 -14.60 -0.26
N ASN A 70 -15.94 -13.42 -0.79
CA ASN A 70 -16.67 -12.73 -1.84
C ASN A 70 -16.26 -13.23 -3.23
N LEU A 71 -16.82 -14.38 -3.65
CA LEU A 71 -16.55 -14.99 -4.95
C LEU A 71 -17.05 -14.18 -6.18
N LYS A 72 -17.88 -13.14 -5.97
CA LYS A 72 -18.60 -12.44 -7.05
C LYS A 72 -18.22 -10.96 -7.22
N GLU A 73 -17.74 -10.30 -6.16
CA GLU A 73 -17.41 -8.88 -6.20
C GLU A 73 -15.92 -8.66 -5.99
N LYS A 74 -15.37 -7.69 -6.71
CA LYS A 74 -13.96 -7.34 -6.61
C LYS A 74 -13.73 -6.61 -5.29
N THR A 75 -12.95 -7.22 -4.38
CA THR A 75 -12.63 -6.59 -3.10
C THR A 75 -11.79 -5.33 -3.31
N VAL A 76 -12.17 -4.27 -2.61
CA VAL A 76 -11.42 -3.02 -2.54
C VAL A 76 -10.51 -3.09 -1.31
N TYR A 77 -9.20 -3.02 -1.52
CA TYR A 77 -8.23 -2.97 -0.43
C TYR A 77 -8.00 -1.53 0.03
N GLY A 78 -7.75 -1.35 1.32
CA GLY A 78 -7.57 -0.05 1.97
C GLY A 78 -8.86 0.49 2.59
N ILE A 79 -8.75 1.67 3.19
CA ILE A 79 -9.88 2.37 3.83
C ILE A 79 -10.22 3.63 3.03
N GLN A 80 -11.50 3.96 2.95
CA GLN A 80 -11.91 5.27 2.48
C GLN A 80 -11.51 6.33 3.52
N LEU A 81 -10.94 7.44 3.04
CA LEU A 81 -10.63 8.59 3.88
C LEU A 81 -11.93 9.34 4.16
N THR A 82 -12.30 9.45 5.44
CA THR A 82 -13.45 10.25 5.86
C THR A 82 -13.09 11.73 5.84
N GLU A 83 -14.11 12.59 5.83
CA GLU A 83 -13.93 14.04 5.88
C GLU A 83 -13.17 14.47 7.15
N GLU A 84 -13.43 13.83 8.30
CA GLU A 84 -12.69 14.14 9.52
C GLU A 84 -11.20 13.83 9.38
N LYS A 85 -10.84 12.71 8.73
CA LYS A 85 -9.45 12.37 8.48
C LYS A 85 -8.79 13.31 7.49
N LEU A 86 -9.52 13.83 6.52
CA LEU A 86 -8.98 14.81 5.57
C LEU A 86 -8.70 16.15 6.25
N ASN A 87 -9.50 16.54 7.24
CA ASN A 87 -9.28 17.77 8.03
C ASN A 87 -8.00 17.74 8.87
N ASP A 88 -7.42 16.56 9.13
CA ASP A 88 -6.12 16.42 9.81
C ASP A 88 -4.92 16.75 8.90
N PHE A 89 -5.12 16.88 7.59
CA PHE A 89 -4.07 17.18 6.61
C PHE A 89 -3.93 18.68 6.37
N ARG A 90 -2.71 19.13 6.06
CA ARG A 90 -2.48 20.48 5.52
C ARG A 90 -2.99 20.56 4.08
N ASP A 91 -3.37 21.76 3.64
CA ASP A 91 -3.83 22.04 2.27
C ASP A 91 -2.90 21.48 1.18
N GLU A 92 -1.59 21.63 1.36
CA GLU A 92 -0.59 21.08 0.43
C GLU A 92 -0.65 19.55 0.34
N GLN A 93 -0.88 18.88 1.47
CA GLN A 93 -0.97 17.43 1.52
C GLN A 93 -2.28 16.93 0.89
N ILE A 94 -3.36 17.69 1.06
CA ILE A 94 -4.64 17.44 0.37
C ILE A 94 -4.44 17.58 -1.15
N GLY A 95 -3.73 18.61 -1.60
CA GLY A 95 -3.36 18.80 -3.01
C GLY A 95 -2.57 17.60 -3.56
N GLN A 96 -1.53 17.16 -2.85
CA GLN A 96 -0.72 15.98 -3.25
C GLN A 96 -1.55 14.69 -3.30
N LEU A 97 -2.45 14.50 -2.33
CA LEU A 97 -3.33 13.33 -2.32
C LEU A 97 -4.28 13.33 -3.52
N LYS A 98 -4.81 14.51 -3.87
CA LYS A 98 -5.67 14.70 -5.04
C LYS A 98 -4.92 14.40 -6.35
N GLU A 99 -3.71 14.92 -6.50
CA GLU A 99 -2.85 14.62 -7.66
C GLU A 99 -2.57 13.12 -7.79
N LEU A 100 -2.27 12.45 -6.67
CA LEU A 100 -2.03 11.01 -6.64
C LEU A 100 -3.26 10.22 -7.06
N MET A 101 -4.44 10.60 -6.57
CA MET A 101 -5.71 9.97 -6.95
C MET A 101 -5.98 10.14 -8.45
N ASP A 102 -5.77 11.34 -8.97
CA ASP A 102 -5.99 11.63 -10.39
C ASP A 102 -5.01 10.83 -11.27
N GLU A 103 -3.73 10.69 -10.87
CA GLU A 103 -2.76 9.84 -11.57
C GLU A 103 -3.16 8.36 -11.53
N ALA A 104 -3.55 7.85 -10.36
CA ALA A 104 -3.88 6.44 -10.18
C ALA A 104 -5.19 6.02 -10.90
N THR A 105 -6.07 6.97 -11.20
CA THR A 105 -7.36 6.72 -11.87
C THR A 105 -7.33 6.97 -13.37
N LYS A 106 -6.20 7.43 -13.93
CA LYS A 106 -6.04 7.60 -15.37
C LYS A 106 -6.29 6.27 -16.10
N PRO A 107 -7.08 6.26 -17.19
CA PRO A 107 -7.26 5.07 -18.00
C PRO A 107 -5.90 4.67 -18.59
N ASN A 108 -5.49 3.42 -18.36
CA ASN A 108 -4.24 2.86 -18.89
C ASN A 108 -4.16 3.08 -20.41
N LYS A 109 -3.35 4.05 -20.85
CA LYS A 109 -2.96 4.16 -22.26
C LYS A 109 -2.12 2.93 -22.55
N LYS A 110 -2.71 1.95 -23.26
CA LYS A 110 -1.95 0.91 -23.94
C LYS A 110 -0.98 1.64 -24.85
N ILE A 111 0.31 1.68 -24.50
CA ILE A 111 1.36 2.07 -25.43
C ILE A 111 1.34 0.99 -26.51
N THR A 112 0.58 1.23 -27.58
CA THR A 112 0.70 0.48 -28.82
C THR A 112 2.06 0.86 -29.40
N ILE A 113 3.08 0.08 -29.07
CA ILE A 113 4.31 0.09 -29.85
C ILE A 113 3.90 -0.45 -31.22
N SER A 114 3.66 0.47 -32.16
CA SER A 114 3.59 0.12 -33.58
C SER A 114 4.91 -0.57 -33.92
N LYS A 115 4.86 -1.89 -34.08
CA LYS A 115 5.85 -2.59 -34.88
C LYS A 115 5.64 -2.12 -36.31
N ASP A 116 6.35 -1.07 -36.71
CA ASP A 116 6.61 -0.91 -38.14
C ASP A 116 7.58 -2.02 -38.54
N SER A 117 7.00 -3.03 -39.18
CA SER A 117 7.68 -4.07 -39.92
C SER A 117 8.38 -3.47 -41.13
N GLU A 118 9.66 -3.82 -41.26
CA GLU A 118 10.32 -4.32 -42.48
C GLU A 118 10.13 -3.63 -43.86
N HIS A 119 11.29 -3.56 -44.52
CA HIS A 119 11.53 -3.52 -45.98
C HIS A 119 11.53 -2.16 -46.68
N LYS A 120 12.73 -1.71 -47.06
CA LYS A 120 13.03 -1.61 -48.50
C LYS A 120 14.54 -1.66 -48.80
N THR A 121 14.81 -2.56 -49.74
CA THR A 121 15.93 -2.81 -50.65
C THR A 121 17.17 -1.92 -50.62
#